data_AF-A0A2H9N7S4-F1
#
_entry.id   AF-A0A2H9N7S4-F1
#
_cell.length_a   1.000
_cell.length_b   1.000
_cell.length_c   1.000
_cell.angle_alpha   90.00
_cell.angle_beta   90.00
_cell.angle_gamma   90.00
#
_symmetry.space_group_name_H-M   'P 1'
#
loop_
_entity.id
_entity.type
_entity.pdbx_description
1 polymer ?
#
loop_
_entity_poly.entity_id
_entity_poly.type
_entity_poly.pdbx_seq_one_letter_code
_entity_poly.pdbx_strand_id
1 'polypeptide(L)'
;MGGTSEREYIEKMSKIKEKILKTEKDVKNDFAKIEKIKLDTLKKTEEMRRSAENDLEKVEKDILKSKDLATESRRRLNSEIAVLKSEIGQRYTELKTQISKAIEPK
;
A
#
# COMPACT_ATOMS: atom_id res chain seq x y z
N MET A 1 56.23 24.70 7.76
CA MET A 1 56.00 24.25 6.38
C MET A 1 55.14 22.99 6.43
N GLY A 2 53.81 23.11 6.29
CA GLY A 2 52.91 21.96 6.21
C GLY A 2 53.10 21.27 4.86
N GLY A 3 53.84 20.16 4.87
CA GLY A 3 54.25 19.43 3.67
C GLY A 3 53.11 18.64 3.04
N THR A 4 53.34 18.19 1.81
CA THR A 4 52.49 17.34 0.94
C THR A 4 51.51 16.38 1.62
N SER A 5 51.84 15.80 2.79
CA SER A 5 50.95 14.91 3.54
C SER A 5 49.67 15.57 4.07
N GLU A 6 49.70 16.86 4.43
CA GLU A 6 48.52 17.56 4.96
C GLU A 6 47.53 17.89 3.83
N ARG A 7 48.03 18.22 2.64
CA ARG A 7 47.22 18.35 1.43
C ARG A 7 46.59 17.02 1.02
N GLU A 8 47.35 15.92 1.01
CA GLU A 8 46.81 14.60 0.70
C GLU A 8 45.73 14.15 1.70
N TYR A 9 45.92 14.44 2.99
CA TYR A 9 44.92 14.17 4.01
C TYR A 9 43.62 14.93 3.74
N ILE A 10 43.70 16.23 3.49
CA ILE A 10 42.53 17.07 3.17
C ILE A 10 41.81 16.55 1.91
N GLU A 11 42.55 16.20 0.86
CA GLU A 11 41.95 15.71 -0.39
C GLU A 11 41.25 14.35 -0.21
N LYS A 12 41.87 13.42 0.52
CA LYS A 12 41.24 12.12 0.86
C LYS A 12 40.00 12.32 1.71
N MET A 13 40.04 13.20 2.70
CA MET A 13 38.89 13.51 3.55
C MET A 13 37.75 14.16 2.76
N SER A 14 38.05 15.07 1.82
CA SER A 14 37.04 15.65 0.93
C SER A 14 36.36 14.59 0.06
N LYS A 15 37.13 13.68 -0.56
CA LYS A 15 36.57 12.56 -1.34
C LYS A 15 35.69 11.63 -0.50
N ILE A 16 36.07 11.37 0.74
CA ILE A 16 35.27 10.56 1.67
C ILE A 16 33.95 11.27 1.98
N LYS A 17 33.99 12.57 2.29
CA LYS A 17 32.78 13.38 2.55
C LYS A 17 31.85 13.39 1.34
N GLU A 18 32.37 13.60 0.13
CA GLU A 18 31.57 13.57 -1.10
C GLU A 18 30.91 12.21 -1.32
N LYS A 19 31.63 11.11 -1.09
CA LYS A 19 31.06 9.75 -1.19
C LYS A 19 29.94 9.54 -0.17
N ILE A 20 30.15 9.93 1.08
CA ILE A 20 29.13 9.80 2.14
C ILE A 20 27.88 10.60 1.77
N LEU A 21 28.04 11.86 1.35
CA LEU A 21 26.91 12.70 0.94
C LEU A 21 26.15 12.12 -0.26
N LYS A 22 26.87 11.55 -1.22
CA LYS A 22 26.25 10.86 -2.36
C LYS A 22 25.45 9.65 -1.90
N THR A 23 26.04 8.79 -1.08
CA THR A 23 25.34 7.61 -0.53
C THR A 23 24.12 8.01 0.29
N GLU A 24 24.22 9.06 1.11
CA GLU A 24 23.08 9.58 1.86
C GLU A 24 21.94 10.05 0.93
N LYS A 25 22.28 10.74 -0.15
CA LYS A 25 21.31 11.18 -1.17
C LYS A 25 20.67 9.98 -1.88
N ASP A 26 21.46 8.99 -2.26
CA ASP A 26 20.97 7.78 -2.94
C ASP A 26 20.02 6.99 -2.03
N VAL A 27 20.39 6.82 -0.75
CA VAL A 27 19.53 6.20 0.28
C VAL A 27 18.22 6.97 0.45
N LYS A 28 18.27 8.31 0.57
CA LYS A 28 17.05 9.15 0.65
C LYS A 28 16.15 8.99 -0.57
N ASN A 29 16.73 8.93 -1.76
CA ASN A 29 15.97 8.71 -2.99
C ASN A 29 15.30 7.34 -3.03
N ASP A 30 15.98 6.30 -2.57
CA ASP A 30 15.42 4.96 -2.53
C ASP A 30 14.29 4.84 -1.49
N PHE A 31 14.43 5.48 -0.32
CA PHE A 31 13.32 5.62 0.62
C PHE A 31 12.09 6.30 -0.01
N ALA A 32 12.30 7.42 -0.73
CA ALA A 32 11.20 8.10 -1.41
C ALA A 32 10.52 7.24 -2.49
N LYS A 33 11.28 6.41 -3.23
CA LYS A 33 10.70 5.45 -4.19
C LYS A 33 9.86 4.39 -3.48
N ILE A 34 10.36 3.85 -2.36
CA ILE A 34 9.65 2.85 -1.57
C ILE A 34 8.34 3.42 -1.04
N GLU A 35 8.35 4.64 -0.49
CA GLU A 35 7.14 5.33 -0.04
C GLU A 35 6.14 5.52 -1.18
N LYS A 36 6.60 5.95 -2.36
CA LYS A 36 5.73 6.10 -3.53
C LYS A 36 5.08 4.79 -3.95
N ILE A 37 5.85 3.70 -4.05
CA ILE A 37 5.31 2.38 -4.40
C ILE A 37 4.26 1.95 -3.39
N LYS A 38 4.51 2.13 -2.09
CA LYS A 38 3.55 1.79 -1.03
C LYS A 38 2.26 2.61 -1.16
N LEU A 39 2.35 3.91 -1.40
CA LEU A 39 1.18 4.78 -1.61
C LEU A 39 0.36 4.36 -2.84
N ASP A 40 1.03 4.07 -3.95
CA ASP A 40 0.37 3.63 -5.17
C ASP A 40 -0.31 2.26 -4.98
N THR A 41 0.31 1.34 -4.23
CA THR A 41 -0.31 0.08 -3.83
C THR A 41 -1.55 0.31 -2.98
N LEU A 42 -1.50 1.17 -1.96
CA LEU A 42 -2.65 1.51 -1.12
C LEU A 42 -3.83 2.06 -1.93
N LYS A 43 -3.54 2.95 -2.89
CA LYS A 43 -4.56 3.51 -3.80
C LYS A 43 -5.22 2.41 -4.63
N LYS A 44 -4.43 1.55 -5.27
CA LYS A 44 -4.96 0.42 -6.05
C LYS A 44 -5.82 -0.51 -5.19
N THR A 45 -5.42 -0.78 -3.95
CA THR A 45 -6.21 -1.61 -3.04
C THR A 45 -7.56 -0.95 -2.69
N GLU A 46 -7.59 0.37 -2.44
CA GLU A 46 -8.86 1.10 -2.22
C GLU A 46 -9.76 1.08 -3.47
N GLU A 47 -9.18 1.25 -4.66
CA GLU A 47 -9.91 1.17 -5.93
C GLU A 47 -10.53 -0.21 -6.14
N MET A 48 -9.77 -1.29 -5.90
CA MET A 48 -10.25 -2.66 -5.97
C MET A 48 -11.38 -2.91 -4.96
N ARG A 49 -11.26 -2.41 -3.73
CA ARG A 49 -12.32 -2.52 -2.71
C ARG A 49 -13.60 -1.86 -3.18
N ARG A 50 -13.53 -0.62 -3.67
CA ARG A 50 -14.70 0.11 -4.20
C ARG A 50 -15.32 -0.61 -5.39
N SER A 51 -14.51 -1.17 -6.28
CA SER A 51 -15.01 -1.95 -7.41
C SER A 51 -15.78 -3.19 -6.94
N ALA A 52 -15.21 -3.95 -6.00
CA ALA A 52 -15.87 -5.12 -5.43
C ALA A 52 -17.19 -4.77 -4.72
N GLU A 53 -17.22 -3.66 -3.97
CA GLU A 53 -18.44 -3.16 -3.34
C GLU A 53 -19.52 -2.81 -4.36
N ASN A 54 -19.15 -2.11 -5.45
CA ASN A 54 -20.08 -1.77 -6.53
C ASN A 54 -20.63 -3.01 -7.24
N ASP A 55 -19.81 -4.02 -7.49
CA ASP A 55 -20.26 -5.25 -8.14
C ASP A 55 -21.20 -6.06 -7.23
N LEU A 56 -20.92 -6.11 -5.92
CA LEU A 56 -21.83 -6.70 -4.95
C LEU A 56 -23.17 -5.95 -4.88
N GLU A 57 -23.15 -4.62 -4.94
CA GLU A 57 -24.38 -3.81 -4.96
C GLU A 57 -25.24 -4.11 -6.21
N LYS A 58 -24.62 -4.32 -7.37
CA LYS A 58 -25.33 -4.75 -8.58
C LYS A 58 -25.98 -6.12 -8.39
N VAL A 59 -25.24 -7.09 -7.87
CA VAL A 59 -25.75 -8.44 -7.60
C VAL A 59 -26.93 -8.40 -6.63
N GLU A 60 -26.85 -7.62 -5.54
CA GLU A 60 -27.99 -7.43 -4.62
C GLU A 60 -29.21 -6.83 -5.31
N LYS A 61 -29.02 -5.81 -6.15
CA LYS A 61 -30.12 -5.20 -6.91
C LYS A 61 -30.77 -6.20 -7.87
N ASP A 62 -29.99 -7.04 -8.51
CA ASP A 62 -30.50 -8.05 -9.45
C ASP A 62 -31.28 -9.16 -8.72
N ILE A 63 -30.80 -9.59 -7.55
CA ILE A 63 -31.50 -10.54 -6.67
C ILE A 63 -32.83 -9.95 -6.17
N LEU A 64 -32.86 -8.68 -5.79
CA LEU A 64 -34.10 -8.01 -5.38
C LEU A 64 -35.11 -7.89 -6.51
N LYS A 65 -34.66 -7.70 -7.76
CA LYS A 65 -35.52 -7.59 -8.94
C LYS A 65 -35.98 -8.93 -9.52
N SER A 66 -35.25 -10.02 -9.24
CA SER A 66 -35.60 -11.34 -9.75
C SER A 66 -37.01 -11.75 -9.32
N LYS A 67 -37.87 -12.15 -10.26
CA LYS A 67 -39.22 -12.66 -9.94
C LYS A 67 -39.24 -14.17 -9.74
N ASP A 68 -38.18 -14.87 -10.17
CA ASP A 68 -38.08 -16.33 -10.17
C ASP A 68 -37.52 -16.90 -8.86
N LEU A 69 -36.93 -16.06 -8.01
CA LEU A 69 -36.40 -16.46 -6.71
C LEU A 69 -37.50 -16.56 -5.65
N ALA A 70 -37.65 -17.75 -5.06
CA ALA A 70 -38.44 -17.96 -3.85
C ALA A 70 -37.95 -17.06 -2.70
N THR A 71 -38.89 -16.61 -1.86
CA THR A 71 -38.62 -15.67 -0.76
C THR A 71 -37.53 -16.16 0.20
N GLU A 72 -37.50 -17.46 0.50
CA GLU A 72 -36.49 -18.05 1.37
C GLU A 72 -35.10 -18.05 0.73
N SER A 73 -34.99 -18.45 -0.53
CA SER A 73 -33.73 -18.41 -1.29
C SER A 73 -33.19 -16.98 -1.39
N ARG A 74 -34.07 -16.00 -1.58
CA ARG A 74 -33.70 -14.57 -1.62
C ARG A 74 -33.15 -14.08 -0.27
N ARG A 75 -33.75 -14.52 0.85
CA ARG A 75 -33.24 -14.21 2.20
C ARG A 75 -31.87 -14.83 2.45
N ARG A 76 -31.67 -16.10 2.06
CA ARG A 76 -30.36 -16.77 2.18
C ARG A 76 -29.28 -16.07 1.37
N LEU A 77 -29.56 -15.77 0.10
CA LEU A 77 -28.63 -15.05 -0.78
C LEU A 77 -28.23 -13.69 -0.20
N ASN A 78 -29.19 -12.89 0.29
CA ASN A 78 -28.87 -11.62 0.92
C ASN A 78 -28.00 -11.78 2.17
N SER A 79 -28.20 -12.83 2.95
CA SER A 79 -27.40 -13.12 4.15
C SER A 79 -25.97 -13.53 3.77
N GLU A 80 -25.82 -14.38 2.75
CA GLU A 80 -24.51 -14.79 2.24
C GLU A 80 -23.73 -13.60 1.64
N ILE A 81 -24.40 -12.72 0.90
CA ILE A 81 -23.77 -11.50 0.38
C ILE A 81 -23.30 -10.58 1.52
N ALA A 82 -24.09 -10.45 2.59
CA ALA A 82 -23.69 -9.67 3.76
C ALA A 82 -22.43 -10.24 4.43
N VAL A 83 -22.31 -11.57 4.53
CA VAL A 83 -21.10 -12.24 5.02
C VAL A 83 -19.91 -11.95 4.11
N LEU A 84 -20.06 -12.12 2.80
CA LEU A 84 -19.00 -11.85 1.82
C LEU A 84 -18.52 -10.40 1.87
N LYS A 85 -19.43 -9.42 2.03
CA LYS A 85 -19.09 -8.01 2.23
C LYS A 85 -18.25 -7.81 3.49
N SER A 86 -18.63 -8.46 4.58
CA SER A 86 -17.89 -8.38 5.85
C SER A 86 -16.48 -8.96 5.70
N GLU A 87 -16.34 -10.11 5.06
CA GLU A 87 -15.04 -10.76 4.81
C GLU A 87 -14.11 -9.88 3.94
N ILE A 88 -14.64 -9.27 2.87
CA ILE A 88 -13.88 -8.35 2.02
C ILE A 88 -13.40 -7.15 2.85
N GLY A 89 -14.27 -6.56 3.67
CA GLY A 89 -13.92 -5.44 4.56
C GLY A 89 -12.85 -5.80 5.59
N GLN A 90 -12.93 -6.99 6.19
CA GLN A 90 -11.92 -7.48 7.14
C GLN A 90 -10.57 -7.72 6.47
N ARG A 91 -10.54 -8.47 5.36
CA ARG A 91 -9.29 -8.74 4.61
C ARG A 91 -8.64 -7.46 4.11
N TYR A 92 -9.45 -6.50 3.66
CA TYR A 92 -8.96 -5.18 3.26
C TYR A 92 -8.30 -4.45 4.42
N THR A 93 -8.95 -4.45 5.59
CA THR A 93 -8.43 -3.80 6.80
C THR A 93 -7.11 -4.43 7.24
N GLU A 94 -7.02 -5.77 7.24
CA GLU A 94 -5.77 -6.47 7.55
C GLU A 94 -4.63 -6.09 6.60
N LEU A 95 -4.88 -6.11 5.29
CA LEU A 95 -3.88 -5.75 4.28
C LEU A 95 -3.44 -4.29 4.42
N LYS A 96 -4.38 -3.36 4.66
CA LYS A 96 -4.08 -1.94 4.91
C LYS A 96 -3.24 -1.76 6.16
N THR A 97 -3.55 -2.48 7.25
CA THR A 97 -2.77 -2.45 8.48
C THR A 97 -1.36 -3.01 8.27
N GLN A 98 -1.19 -4.10 7.52
CA GLN A 98 0.13 -4.66 7.20
C GLN A 98 1.00 -3.67 6.41
N ILE A 99 0.42 -3.02 5.38
CA ILE A 99 1.13 -2.01 4.60
C ILE A 99 1.49 -0.81 5.49
N SER A 100 0.58 -0.39 6.38
CA SER A 100 0.80 0.74 7.30
C SER A 100 1.86 0.45 8.37
N LYS A 101 1.87 -0.76 8.95
CA LYS A 101 2.91 -1.19 9.92
C LYS A 101 4.29 -1.28 9.28
N ALA A 102 4.37 -1.60 7.99
CA ALA A 102 5.63 -1.57 7.25
C ALA A 102 6.15 -0.14 6.99
N ILE A 103 5.44 0.91 7.41
CA ILE A 103 5.83 2.32 7.24
C ILE A 103 6.43 2.91 8.52
N GLU A 104 6.09 2.41 9.71
CA GLU A 104 6.68 2.91 10.96
C GLU A 104 8.14 2.45 11.08
N PRO A 105 9.12 3.38 11.11
CA PRO A 105 10.48 3.01 11.46
C PRO A 105 10.48 2.61 12.95
N LYS A 106 11.09 1.46 13.27
CA LYS A 106 11.48 1.13 14.64
C LYS A 106 12.60 2.05 15.11
#